data_AF-A0A959RMI5-F1
#
_entry.id   AF-A0A959RMI5-F1
#
_cell.length_a   1.000
_cell.length_b   1.000
_cell.length_c   1.000
_cell.angle_alpha   90.00
_cell.angle_beta   90.00
_cell.angle_gamma   90.00
#
_symmetry.space_group_name_H-M   'P 1'
#
loop_
_entity.id
_entity.type
_entity.pdbx_description
1 polymer ?
#
loop_
_entity_poly.entity_id
_entity_poly.type
_entity_poly.pdbx_seq_one_letter_code
_entity_poly.pdbx_strand_id
1 'polypeptide(L)' 'AASNWAVPIIDLYSNSGLYPLSDSHTRYFRNKETDRLHLNSEGNYRLAKTLQYQLLTMPSTFVNIK' A
#
# COMPACT_ATOMS: atom_id res chain seq x y z
N ALA A 1 -5.97 10.05 -13.78
CA ALA A 1 -4.67 10.61 -13.31
C ALA A 1 -3.49 9.89 -13.99
N ALA A 2 -3.28 8.58 -13.76
CA ALA A 2 -2.22 7.80 -14.41
C ALA A 2 -2.20 7.96 -15.94
N SER A 3 -3.36 7.79 -16.57
CA SER A 3 -3.57 7.92 -18.02
C SER A 3 -3.21 9.29 -18.60
N ASN A 4 -3.34 10.36 -17.81
CA ASN A 4 -3.13 11.73 -18.29
C ASN A 4 -1.65 12.09 -18.34
N TRP A 5 -0.82 11.40 -17.53
CA TRP A 5 0.60 11.73 -17.34
C TRP A 5 1.52 10.55 -17.68
N ALA A 6 0.99 9.41 -18.13
CA ALA A 6 1.75 8.21 -18.46
C ALA A 6 2.68 7.71 -17.33
N VAL A 7 2.25 7.88 -16.07
CA VAL A 7 2.96 7.38 -14.88
C VAL A 7 2.15 6.25 -14.23
N PRO A 8 2.74 5.08 -13.95
CA PRO A 8 2.03 3.98 -13.27
C PRO A 8 1.65 4.39 -11.84
N ILE A 9 0.48 3.94 -11.38
CA ILE A 9 -0.02 4.20 -10.02
C ILE A 9 -0.25 2.85 -9.34
N ILE A 10 0.29 2.71 -8.13
CA ILE A 10 -0.08 1.65 -7.20
C ILE A 10 -1.18 2.19 -6.27
N ASP A 11 -2.38 1.64 -6.37
CA ASP A 11 -3.50 2.02 -5.49
C ASP A 11 -3.40 1.33 -4.12
N LEU A 12 -2.63 1.93 -3.21
CA LEU A 12 -2.48 1.39 -1.85
C LEU A 12 -3.76 1.49 -1.01
N TYR A 13 -4.70 2.38 -1.36
CA TYR A 13 -5.97 2.50 -0.65
C TYR A 13 -6.78 1.22 -0.82
N SER A 14 -6.96 0.75 -2.06
CA SER A 14 -7.70 -0.48 -2.34
C SER A 14 -6.86 -1.73 -2.10
N ASN A 15 -5.61 -1.77 -2.59
CA ASN A 15 -4.82 -3.00 -2.62
C ASN A 15 -4.30 -3.44 -1.25
N SER A 16 -4.12 -2.53 -0.29
CA SER A 16 -3.68 -2.91 1.05
C SER A 16 -4.78 -3.60 1.87
N GLY A 17 -6.05 -3.35 1.53
CA GLY A 17 -7.21 -3.79 2.30
C GLY A 17 -7.25 -3.25 3.74
N LEU A 18 -6.50 -2.20 4.04
CA LEU A 18 -6.49 -1.55 5.35
C LEU A 18 -7.68 -0.58 5.43
N TYR A 19 -8.55 -0.77 6.43
CA TYR A 19 -9.82 -0.03 6.51
C TYR A 19 -10.07 0.47 7.94
N PRO A 20 -9.70 1.73 8.26
CA PRO A 20 -9.69 2.24 9.63
C PRO A 20 -11.08 2.42 10.25
N LEU A 21 -12.14 2.47 9.43
CA LEU A 21 -13.51 2.62 9.89
C LEU A 21 -14.12 1.30 10.40
N SER A 22 -13.52 0.15 10.10
CA SER A 22 -13.95 -1.14 10.64
C SER A 22 -13.18 -1.51 11.90
N ASP A 23 -13.90 -1.76 12.99
CA ASP A 23 -13.29 -2.13 14.27
C ASP A 23 -12.44 -3.40 14.17
N SER A 24 -12.82 -4.35 13.31
CA SER A 24 -12.05 -5.57 13.05
C SER A 24 -10.64 -5.31 12.50
N HIS A 25 -10.39 -4.13 11.91
CA HIS A 25 -9.11 -3.75 11.32
C HIS A 25 -8.27 -2.88 12.26
N THR A 26 -8.78 -2.48 13.43
CA THR A 26 -8.06 -1.62 14.40
C THR A 26 -6.72 -2.19 14.83
N ARG A 27 -6.55 -3.52 14.78
CA ARG A 27 -5.26 -4.21 15.03
C ARG A 27 -4.10 -3.75 14.16
N TYR A 28 -4.36 -3.13 13.00
CA TYR A 28 -3.33 -2.65 12.07
C TYR A 28 -2.95 -1.18 12.29
N PHE A 29 -3.67 -0.47 13.16
CA PHE A 29 -3.48 0.96 13.41
C PHE A 29 -2.83 1.23 14.76
N ARG A 30 -2.29 2.44 14.94
CA ARG A 30 -1.48 2.82 16.08
C ARG A 30 -2.25 2.73 17.39
N ASN A 31 -3.48 3.22 17.42
CA ASN A 31 -4.34 3.18 18.60
C ASN A 31 -5.83 3.15 18.20
N LYS A 32 -6.61 2.23 18.75
CA LYS A 32 -8.02 2.05 18.34
C LYS A 32 -8.95 3.17 18.84
N GLU A 33 -8.54 3.95 19.84
CA GLU A 33 -9.32 5.06 20.41
C GLU A 33 -8.86 6.44 19.90
N THR A 34 -7.56 6.65 19.75
CA THR A 34 -6.96 7.97 19.54
C THR A 34 -6.23 8.12 18.22
N ASP A 35 -5.84 7.03 17.55
CA ASP A 35 -5.06 7.09 16.31
C ASP A 35 -5.34 5.90 15.39
N ARG A 36 -6.49 5.99 14.70
CA ARG A 36 -6.84 5.11 13.58
C ARG A 36 -6.31 5.63 12.24
N LEU A 37 -5.47 6.67 12.24
CA LEU A 37 -4.91 7.24 11.01
C LEU A 37 -3.59 6.56 10.66
N HIS A 38 -2.68 6.45 11.63
CA HIS A 38 -1.36 5.88 11.39
C HIS A 38 -1.34 4.36 11.59
N LEU A 39 -0.58 3.67 10.76
CA LEU A 39 -0.36 2.23 10.88
C LEU A 39 0.61 1.91 12.02
N ASN A 40 0.40 0.77 12.67
CA ASN A 40 1.37 0.19 13.59
C ASN A 40 2.33 -0.77 12.84
N SER A 41 3.17 -1.52 13.56
CA SER A 41 4.10 -2.46 12.95
C SER A 41 3.41 -3.54 12.10
N GLU A 42 2.27 -4.08 12.54
CA GLU A 42 1.51 -5.08 11.79
C GLU A 42 0.88 -4.49 10.53
N GLY A 43 0.30 -3.29 10.63
CA GLY A 43 -0.25 -2.55 9.49
C GLY A 43 0.82 -2.21 8.45
N ASN A 44 1.98 -1.72 8.89
CA ASN A 44 3.11 -1.45 8.01
C ASN A 44 3.64 -2.73 7.36
N TYR A 45 3.70 -3.85 8.07
CA TYR A 45 4.10 -5.13 7.48
C TYR A 45 3.15 -5.57 6.36
N ARG A 46 1.83 -5.46 6.58
CA ARG A 46 0.81 -5.74 5.55
C ARG A 46 0.95 -4.81 4.34
N LEU A 47 1.17 -3.52 4.58
CA LEU A 47 1.38 -2.54 3.51
C LEU A 47 2.66 -2.85 2.71
N ALA A 48 3.76 -3.20 3.39
CA ALA A 48 5.03 -3.58 2.77
C ALA A 48 4.89 -4.84 1.91
N LYS A 49 4.16 -5.86 2.38
CA LYS A 49 3.86 -7.05 1.57
C LYS A 49 3.01 -6.73 0.35
N THR A 50 2.02 -5.83 0.49
CA THR A 50 1.23 -5.34 -0.65
C THR A 50 2.15 -4.68 -1.69
N LEU A 51 2.99 -3.75 -1.26
CA LEU A 51 3.97 -3.08 -2.13
C LEU A 51 4.92 -4.07 -2.80
N GLN A 52 5.43 -5.06 -2.08
CA GLN A 52 6.31 -6.09 -2.64
C GLN A 52 5.64 -6.78 -3.85
N TYR A 53 4.41 -7.27 -3.71
CA TYR A 53 3.73 -7.96 -4.81
C TYR A 53 3.33 -7.02 -5.94
N GLN A 54 2.95 -5.78 -5.63
CA GLN A 54 2.64 -4.78 -6.67
C GLN A 54 3.90 -4.39 -7.45
N LEU A 55 5.05 -4.23 -6.78
CA LEU A 55 6.32 -3.90 -7.44
C LEU A 55 6.84 -5.02 -8.34
N LEU A 56 6.51 -6.29 -8.06
CA LEU A 56 6.86 -7.42 -8.94
C LEU A 56 6.21 -7.34 -10.33
N THR A 57 5.16 -6.55 -10.52
CA THR A 57 4.52 -6.36 -11.83
C THR A 57 5.15 -5.23 -12.64
N MET A 58 6.16 -4.54 -12.10
CA MET A 58 6.79 -3.39 -12.74
C MET A 58 8.29 -3.65 -12.96
N PRO A 59 8.86 -3.19 -14.09
CA PRO A 59 10.29 -3.27 -14.31
C PRO A 59 11.03 -2.37 -13.32
N SER A 60 12.11 -2.89 -12.71
CA SER A 60 12.98 -2.11 -11.82
C SER A 60 14.18 -1.50 -12.55
N THR A 61 14.43 -1.92 -13.79
CA THR A 61 15.49 -1.42 -14.66
C THR A 61 14.99 -1.30 -16.09
N PHE A 62 15.61 -0.42 -16.88
CA PHE A 62 15.38 -0.39 -18.32
C PHE A 62 16.10 -1.56 -18.99
N VAL A 63 15.47 -2.15 -20.00
CA VAL A 63 16.14 -3.13 -20.85
C VAL A 63 17.12 -2.37 -21.75
N ASN A 64 18.42 -2.49 -21.48
CA ASN A 64 19.42 -2.05 -22.45
C ASN A 64 19.43 -3.03 -23.62
N ILE A 65 18.72 -2.68 -24.68
CA ILE A 65 18.89 -3.35 -25.97
C ILE A 65 20.17 -2.78 -26.57
N LYS A 66 21.23 -3.58 -26.58
CA LYS A 66 22.42 -3.30 -27.38
C LYS A 66 22.13 -3.50 -28.86
#